data_AF-A0A095AQ94-F1
#
_entry.id   AF-A0A095AQ94-F1
#
_cell.length_a   1.000
_cell.length_b   1.000
_cell.length_c   1.000
_cell.angle_alpha   90.00
_cell.angle_beta   90.00
_cell.angle_gamma   90.00
#
_symmetry.space_group_name_H-M   'P 1'
#
loop_
_entity.id
_entity.type
_entity.pdbx_description
1 polymer ?
#
loop_
_entity_poly.entity_id
_entity_poly.type
_entity_poly.pdbx_seq_one_letter_code
_entity_poly.pdbx_strand_id
1 'polypeptide(L)' 'MRLFSKPIVYAHYSQACNKQEDLTAEDTVRILDEIKAGKKPKPGPQSGQGGRFASEPKGGLTSLTTEPKGPGFKVRSDL' A
#
# COMPACT_ATOMS: atom_id res chain seq x y z
N MET A 1 -28.24 37.56 13.55
CA MET A 1 -27.18 37.46 14.58
C MET A 1 -27.06 36.01 15.04
N ARG A 2 -25.86 35.42 14.92
CA ARG A 2 -25.35 34.11 15.43
C ARG A 2 -25.92 32.83 14.77
N LEU A 3 -25.18 32.18 13.86
CA LEU A 3 -24.07 31.20 14.04
C LEU A 3 -24.45 29.93 14.83
N PHE A 4 -24.73 28.84 14.12
CA PHE A 4 -24.41 27.45 14.47
C PHE A 4 -24.25 26.66 13.16
N SER A 5 -23.06 26.66 12.55
CA SER A 5 -21.95 25.72 12.76
C SER A 5 -22.28 24.27 12.35
N LYS A 6 -21.81 23.88 11.16
CA LYS A 6 -21.86 22.51 10.63
C LYS A 6 -21.03 21.55 11.51
N PRO A 7 -21.30 20.24 11.47
CA PRO A 7 -20.23 19.26 11.58
C PRO A 7 -20.14 18.45 10.27
N ILE A 8 -19.25 18.88 9.37
CA ILE A 8 -18.86 18.16 8.15
C ILE A 8 -17.88 17.00 8.44
N VAL A 9 -17.53 16.72 9.70
CA VAL A 9 -16.26 16.02 10.02
C VAL A 9 -16.40 14.49 10.17
N TYR A 10 -17.58 13.88 10.04
CA TYR A 10 -17.72 12.44 10.33
C TYR A 10 -17.56 11.47 9.14
N ALA A 11 -17.37 11.95 7.91
CA ALA A 11 -17.40 11.08 6.72
C ALA A 11 -16.05 10.47 6.29
N HIS A 12 -14.93 10.75 6.96
CA HIS A 12 -13.59 10.35 6.49
C HIS A 12 -12.99 9.10 7.19
N TYR A 13 -13.74 8.42 8.07
CA TYR A 13 -13.23 7.30 8.88
C TYR A 13 -13.43 5.91 8.24
N SER A 14 -13.35 5.82 6.90
CA SER A 14 -13.25 4.53 6.19
C SER A 14 -12.07 4.54 5.25
N GLN A 15 -10.87 4.53 5.82
CA GLN A 15 -9.64 4.43 5.06
C GLN A 15 -8.93 3.17 5.53
N ALA A 16 -8.99 2.14 4.68
CA ALA A 16 -8.17 0.93 4.79
C ALA A 16 -6.71 1.31 5.12
N CYS A 17 -6.00 0.41 5.80
CA CYS A 17 -4.61 0.60 6.23
C CYS A 17 -3.70 0.97 5.05
N ASN A 18 -3.51 2.27 4.80
CA ASN A 18 -2.66 2.77 3.73
C ASN A 18 -1.24 2.89 4.27
N LYS A 19 -0.49 1.78 4.28
CA LYS A 19 0.93 1.78 4.63
C LYS A 19 1.72 2.42 3.49
N GLN A 20 2.47 3.49 3.76
CA GLN A 20 3.53 3.98 2.85
C GLN A 20 4.86 3.46 3.38
N GLU A 21 5.60 2.76 2.53
CA GLU A 21 6.84 2.06 2.90
C GLU A 21 8.00 2.57 2.02
N ASP A 22 9.23 2.29 2.42
CA ASP A 22 10.45 2.70 1.69
C ASP A 22 10.51 4.20 1.35
N LEU A 23 10.20 5.05 2.33
CA LEU A 23 10.14 6.50 2.14
C LEU A 23 11.52 7.16 2.10
N THR A 24 11.71 8.01 1.09
CA THR A 24 12.71 9.09 1.11
C THR A 24 12.12 10.36 1.73
N ALA A 25 12.96 11.36 1.99
CA ALA A 25 12.48 12.67 2.46
C ALA A 25 11.58 13.33 1.41
N GLU A 26 11.95 13.21 0.15
CA GLU A 26 11.21 13.74 -1.00
C GLU A 26 9.85 13.05 -1.16
N ASP A 27 9.79 11.72 -0.99
CA ASP A 27 8.52 10.97 -1.01
C ASP A 27 7.58 11.43 0.08
N THR A 28 8.12 11.70 1.27
CA THR A 28 7.33 12.18 2.42
C THR A 28 6.69 13.54 2.09
N VAL A 29 7.47 14.48 1.55
CA VAL A 29 6.96 15.80 1.15
C VAL A 29 5.87 15.66 0.08
N ARG A 30 6.11 14.87 -0.96
CA ARG A 30 5.14 14.62 -2.04
C ARG A 30 3.83 14.03 -1.51
N ILE A 31 3.90 13.02 -0.64
CA ILE A 31 2.73 12.37 -0.05
C ILE A 31 1.92 13.36 0.80
N LEU A 32 2.59 14.20 1.59
CA LEU A 32 1.92 15.22 2.39
C LEU A 32 1.16 16.21 1.50
N ASP A 33 1.74 16.61 0.38
CA ASP A 33 1.07 17.52 -0.55
C ASP A 33 -0.10 16.86 -1.29
N GLU A 34 0.00 15.57 -1.63
CA GLU A 34 -1.13 14.78 -2.17
C GLU A 34 -2.29 14.70 -1.17
N ILE A 35 -2.00 14.44 0.11
CA ILE A 35 -2.99 14.40 1.18
C ILE A 35 -3.67 15.76 1.35
N LYS A 36 -2.90 16.86 1.38
CA LYS A 36 -3.44 18.23 1.45
C LYS A 36 -4.36 18.54 0.27
N ALA A 37 -4.04 18.04 -0.91
CA ALA A 37 -4.87 18.18 -2.11
C ALA A 37 -6.12 17.27 -2.10
N GLY A 38 -6.37 16.51 -1.03
CA GLY A 38 -7.48 15.58 -0.91
C GLY A 38 -7.32 14.31 -1.75
N LYS A 39 -6.12 14.04 -2.28
CA LYS A 39 -5.82 12.81 -3.01
C LYS A 39 -5.52 11.68 -2.01
N LYS A 40 -5.69 10.44 -2.47
CA LYS A 40 -5.23 9.27 -1.73
C LYS A 40 -3.87 8.84 -2.31
N PRO A 41 -2.77 8.99 -1.55
CA PRO A 41 -1.47 8.54 -2.00
C PRO A 41 -1.45 7.05 -2.26
N LYS A 42 -0.58 6.62 -3.19
CA LYS A 42 -0.40 5.20 -3.50
C LYS A 42 0.01 4.42 -2.23
N PRO A 43 -0.72 3.36 -1.85
CA PRO A 43 -0.28 2.47 -0.77
C PRO A 43 0.86 1.56 -1.22
N GLY A 44 1.67 1.12 -0.26
CA GLY A 44 2.82 0.25 -0.45
C GLY A 44 4.16 1.01 -0.54
N PRO A 45 5.23 0.30 -0.95
CA PRO A 45 6.55 0.88 -1.17
C PRO A 45 6.55 2.07 -2.13
N GLN A 46 7.27 3.11 -1.77
CA GLN A 46 7.42 4.34 -2.56
C GLN A 46 8.70 4.39 -3.39
N SER A 47 9.54 3.35 -3.33
CA SER A 47 10.88 3.29 -3.93
C SER A 47 10.97 3.37 -5.48
N GLY A 48 9.89 3.78 -6.17
CA GLY A 48 9.86 4.16 -7.60
C GLY A 48 9.61 3.03 -8.61
N GLN A 49 9.52 3.38 -9.91
CA GLN A 49 9.53 2.41 -11.02
C GLN A 49 10.98 1.90 -11.21
N GLY A 50 11.26 0.73 -10.63
CA GLY A 50 12.61 0.21 -10.37
C GLY A 50 12.81 -0.17 -8.89
N GLY A 51 11.83 0.15 -8.04
CA GLY A 51 11.70 -0.31 -6.66
C GLY A 51 10.87 -1.59 -6.54
N ARG A 52 10.73 -2.06 -5.31
CA ARG A 52 9.94 -3.26 -4.95
C ARG A 52 8.45 -2.91 -5.00
N PHE A 53 7.60 -3.87 -5.33
CA PHE A 53 6.14 -3.77 -5.25
C PHE A 53 5.62 -4.10 -3.86
N ALA A 54 6.20 -5.11 -3.21
CA ALA A 54 5.88 -5.53 -1.85
C ALA A 54 7.19 -5.82 -1.09
N SER A 55 7.36 -7.05 -0.60
CA SER A 55 8.51 -7.45 0.22
C SER A 55 9.66 -8.08 -0.57
N GLU A 56 9.58 -8.19 -1.89
CA GLU A 56 10.61 -8.82 -2.69
C GLU A 56 11.94 -8.05 -2.66
N PRO A 57 13.10 -8.67 -2.91
CA PRO A 57 14.37 -7.96 -2.98
C PRO A 57 14.40 -6.88 -4.09
N LYS A 58 15.08 -5.75 -3.85
CA LYS A 58 15.19 -4.63 -4.81
C LYS A 58 15.96 -5.06 -6.06
N GLY A 59 16.85 -6.05 -5.92
CA GLY A 59 17.58 -6.66 -7.03
C GLY A 59 16.79 -7.69 -7.83
N GLY A 60 15.49 -7.86 -7.58
CA GLY A 60 14.63 -8.85 -8.23
C GLY A 60 14.32 -10.08 -7.37
N LEU A 61 13.45 -10.94 -7.88
CA LEU A 61 13.02 -12.16 -7.18
C LEU A 61 14.19 -13.15 -7.04
N THR A 62 14.54 -13.50 -5.81
CA THR A 62 15.53 -14.54 -5.49
C THR A 62 14.90 -15.90 -5.17
N SER A 63 13.57 -15.94 -5.06
CA SER A 63 12.77 -17.11 -4.69
C SER A 63 11.39 -17.01 -5.32
N LEU A 64 10.63 -18.11 -5.35
CA LEU A 64 9.31 -18.18 -5.97
C LEU A 64 9.34 -17.75 -7.46
N THR A 65 10.43 -18.07 -8.15
CA THR A 65 10.68 -17.69 -9.55
C THR A 65 10.09 -18.68 -10.56
N THR A 66 9.58 -19.82 -10.10
CA THR A 66 8.92 -20.83 -10.92
C THR A 66 7.42 -20.78 -10.73
N GLU A 67 6.68 -21.34 -11.68
CA GLU A 67 5.24 -21.52 -11.54
C GLU A 67 4.89 -22.27 -10.23
N PRO A 68 3.82 -21.85 -9.54
CA PRO A 68 3.37 -22.51 -8.33
C PRO A 68 2.92 -23.95 -8.64
N LYS A 69 3.06 -24.82 -7.65
CA LYS A 69 2.55 -26.18 -7.78
C LYS A 69 1.03 -26.16 -7.85
N GLY A 70 0.47 -26.95 -8.77
CA GLY A 70 -0.97 -27.07 -8.93
C GLY A 70 -1.65 -27.80 -7.76
N PRO A 71 -3.00 -27.82 -7.75
CA PRO A 71 -3.76 -28.54 -6.73
C PRO A 71 -3.41 -30.04 -6.74
N GLY A 72 -3.49 -30.70 -5.58
CA GLY A 72 -3.15 -32.13 -5.47
C GLY A 72 -1.66 -32.42 -5.27
N PHE A 73 -0.77 -31.44 -5.45
CA PHE A 73 0.67 -31.64 -5.24
C PHE A 73 0.98 -32.01 -3.79
N LYS A 74 1.56 -33.20 -3.58
CA LYS A 74 1.87 -33.76 -2.26
C LYS A 74 0.66 -33.90 -1.32
N VAL A 75 -0.55 -34.04 -1.86
CA VAL A 75 -1.70 -34.47 -1.06
C VAL A 75 -1.44 -35.91 -0.61
N ARG A 76 -1.69 -36.18 0.68
CA ARG A 76 -1.51 -37.53 1.24
C ARG A 76 -2.56 -38.47 0.66
N SER A 77 -2.21 -39.74 0.50
CA SER A 77 -3.11 -40.75 -0.09
C SER A 77 -4.31 -41.14 0.78
N ASP A 78 -4.29 -40.75 2.06
CA ASP A 78 -5.31 -41.05 3.07
C ASP A 78 -6.25 -39.86 3.37
N LEU A 79 -6.28 -38.84 2.51
CA LEU A 79 -7.06 -37.61 2.68
C LEU A 79 -8.28 -37.54 1.77
#